data_AF-A0A1C4VM36-F1
#
_entry.id   AF-A0A1C4VM36-F1
#
_cell.length_a   1.000
_cell.length_b   1.000
_cell.length_c   1.000
_cell.angle_alpha   90.00
_cell.angle_beta   90.00
_cell.angle_gamma   90.00
#
_symmetry.space_group_name_H-M   'P 1'
#
loop_
_entity.id
_entity.type
_entity.pdbx_description
1 polymer ?
#
loop_
_entity_poly.entity_id
_entity_poly.type
_entity_poly.pdbx_seq_one_letter_code
_entity_poly.pdbx_strand_id
1 'polypeptide(L)'
;MTARVVAGKAVPRGAFPHVKVAGGFVFVSGTSSRRPDNTFAGVSVDEFGTTDLDIRVQTRAVIENIRDLLRSVGADLSDLVQVTSYLVNMNDFGGYNEVWAEFFDATGPTRTTVAVHQLPHPHLLIEMQAVALLPSGGPS
;
A
#
# COMPACT_ATOMS: atom_id res chain seq x y z
N MET A 1 -11.64 18.43 -8.12
CA MET A 1 -11.34 17.17 -7.39
C MET A 1 -11.50 16.00 -8.35
N THR A 2 -10.60 15.02 -8.32
CA THR A 2 -10.58 13.90 -9.28
C THR A 2 -10.47 12.58 -8.55
N ALA A 3 -11.22 11.55 -8.94
CA ALA A 3 -11.11 10.20 -8.40
C ALA A 3 -10.71 9.23 -9.52
N ARG A 4 -9.86 8.23 -9.23
CA ARG A 4 -9.44 7.25 -10.25
C ARG A 4 -9.48 5.82 -9.73
N VAL A 5 -10.05 4.94 -10.54
CA VAL A 5 -9.80 3.49 -10.47
C VAL A 5 -8.72 3.20 -11.52
N VAL A 6 -7.51 2.90 -11.07
CA VAL A 6 -6.36 2.69 -11.95
C VAL A 6 -6.49 1.34 -12.68
N ALA A 7 -6.45 1.37 -14.02
CA ALA A 7 -6.50 0.18 -14.85
C ALA A 7 -5.26 -0.71 -14.60
N GLY A 8 -5.45 -2.05 -14.66
CA GLY A 8 -4.37 -3.01 -14.41
C GLY A 8 -3.98 -3.17 -12.94
N LYS A 9 -4.65 -2.47 -12.01
CA LYS A 9 -4.55 -2.72 -10.56
C LYS A 9 -5.71 -3.58 -10.05
N ALA A 10 -5.52 -4.18 -8.87
CA ALA A 10 -6.53 -5.02 -8.26
C ALA A 10 -7.81 -4.21 -7.94
N VAL A 11 -8.93 -4.58 -8.57
CA VAL A 11 -10.20 -3.83 -8.47
C VAL A 11 -10.62 -3.67 -7.01
N PRO A 12 -10.91 -2.45 -6.51
CA PRO A 12 -11.28 -2.21 -5.12
C PRO A 12 -12.39 -3.13 -4.62
N ARG A 13 -12.30 -3.59 -3.36
CA ARG A 13 -13.32 -4.45 -2.71
C ARG A 13 -14.53 -3.64 -2.22
N GLY A 14 -15.09 -2.80 -3.09
CA GLY A 14 -16.21 -1.91 -2.79
C GLY A 14 -16.31 -0.74 -3.76
N ALA A 15 -17.33 0.10 -3.57
CA ALA A 15 -17.58 1.28 -4.40
C ALA A 15 -16.73 2.49 -3.98
N PHE A 16 -15.41 2.40 -4.15
CA PHE A 16 -14.48 3.49 -3.86
C PHE A 16 -13.31 3.51 -4.86
N PRO A 17 -12.67 4.68 -5.11
CA PRO A 17 -11.53 4.78 -6.02
C PRO A 17 -10.24 4.26 -5.37
N HIS A 18 -9.20 4.01 -6.15
CA HIS A 18 -7.86 3.78 -5.59
C HIS A 18 -7.25 5.07 -5.04
N VAL A 19 -7.48 6.18 -5.77
CA VAL A 19 -6.94 7.50 -5.43
C VAL A 19 -7.98 8.60 -5.59
N LYS A 20 -7.92 9.60 -4.69
CA LYS A 20 -8.70 10.83 -4.75
C LYS A 20 -7.78 12.03 -4.64
N VAL A 21 -7.86 12.96 -5.59
CA VAL A 21 -7.17 14.24 -5.57
C VAL A 21 -8.12 15.34 -5.09
N ALA A 22 -7.75 16.00 -4.00
CA ALA A 22 -8.51 17.09 -3.40
C ALA A 22 -7.58 18.09 -2.69
N GLY A 23 -7.74 19.39 -2.97
CA GLY A 23 -7.02 20.45 -2.26
C GLY A 23 -5.50 20.41 -2.37
N GLY A 24 -4.95 19.89 -3.49
CA GLY A 24 -3.51 19.70 -3.65
C GLY A 24 -2.95 18.43 -3.00
N PHE A 25 -3.80 17.59 -2.40
CA PHE A 25 -3.40 16.31 -1.83
C PHE A 25 -3.92 15.13 -2.66
N VAL A 26 -3.17 14.04 -2.62
CA VAL A 26 -3.54 12.71 -3.12
C VAL A 26 -3.83 11.81 -1.93
N PHE A 27 -5.06 11.32 -1.84
CA PHE A 27 -5.46 10.33 -0.85
C PHE A 27 -5.49 8.96 -1.52
N VAL A 28 -4.65 8.03 -1.04
CA VAL A 28 -4.57 6.65 -1.51
C VAL A 28 -5.35 5.77 -0.55
N SER A 29 -6.31 4.99 -1.06
CA SER A 29 -7.06 4.03 -0.26
C SER A 29 -6.18 2.91 0.29
N GLY A 30 -6.69 2.18 1.29
CA GLY A 30 -6.06 0.97 1.81
C GLY A 30 -5.60 0.04 0.68
N THR A 31 -4.29 -0.16 0.60
CA THR A 31 -3.62 -0.89 -0.49
C THR A 31 -2.92 -2.12 0.08
N SER A 32 -3.15 -3.27 -0.56
CA SER A 32 -2.64 -4.58 -0.15
C SER A 32 -1.71 -5.18 -1.22
N SER A 33 -1.16 -6.36 -0.94
CA SER A 33 -0.33 -7.15 -1.86
C SER A 33 -1.13 -7.89 -2.95
N ARG A 34 -2.45 -7.67 -3.00
CA ARG A 34 -3.35 -8.36 -3.96
C ARG A 34 -3.03 -7.94 -5.39
N ARG A 35 -2.96 -8.93 -6.27
CA ARG A 35 -2.76 -8.78 -7.72
C ARG A 35 -4.10 -8.61 -8.46
N PRO A 36 -4.08 -8.15 -9.72
CA PRO A 36 -5.29 -7.99 -10.54
C PRO A 36 -6.10 -9.27 -10.74
N ASP A 37 -5.43 -10.42 -10.74
CA ASP A 37 -6.05 -11.77 -10.84
C ASP A 37 -6.61 -12.29 -9.51
N ASN A 38 -6.62 -11.47 -8.46
CA ASN A 38 -6.99 -11.80 -7.08
C ASN A 38 -6.09 -12.78 -6.34
N THR A 39 -4.94 -13.17 -6.90
CA THR A 39 -3.87 -13.78 -6.11
C THR A 39 -3.17 -12.72 -5.25
N PHE A 40 -2.29 -13.15 -4.35
CA PHE A 40 -1.58 -12.27 -3.43
C PHE A 40 -0.08 -12.48 -3.56
N ALA A 41 0.70 -11.41 -3.60
CA ALA A 41 2.15 -11.52 -3.45
C ALA A 41 2.49 -11.96 -2.02
N GLY A 42 3.56 -12.73 -1.83
CA GLY A 42 3.98 -13.22 -0.51
C GLY A 42 2.97 -14.18 0.13
N VAL A 43 2.29 -14.98 -0.70
CA VAL A 43 1.34 -16.01 -0.26
C VAL A 43 1.57 -17.26 -1.10
N SER A 44 1.78 -18.39 -0.44
CA SER A 44 1.69 -19.71 -1.04
C SER A 44 0.75 -20.59 -0.21
N VAL A 45 0.11 -21.56 -0.86
CA VAL A 45 -0.83 -22.48 -0.22
C VAL A 45 -0.47 -23.89 -0.69
N ASP A 46 -0.26 -24.80 0.26
CA ASP A 46 0.05 -26.19 -0.05
C ASP A 46 -1.22 -26.99 -0.40
N GLU A 47 -1.05 -28.29 -0.70
CA GLU A 47 -2.15 -29.18 -1.06
C GLU A 47 -3.18 -29.40 0.06
N PHE A 48 -2.81 -29.12 1.31
CA PHE A 48 -3.67 -29.26 2.49
C PHE A 48 -4.35 -27.95 2.89
N GLY A 49 -4.07 -26.85 2.19
CA GLY A 49 -4.61 -25.53 2.49
C GLY A 49 -3.82 -24.77 3.57
N THR A 50 -2.64 -25.25 3.97
CA THR A 50 -1.75 -24.50 4.86
C THR A 50 -1.14 -23.34 4.10
N THR A 51 -1.25 -22.14 4.69
CA THR A 51 -0.76 -20.91 4.09
C THR A 51 0.62 -20.54 4.63
N ASP A 52 1.56 -20.28 3.72
CA ASP A 52 2.82 -19.61 4.04
C ASP A 52 2.75 -18.16 3.56
N LEU A 53 2.96 -17.23 4.50
CA LEU A 53 2.73 -15.80 4.33
C LEU A 53 4.02 -15.04 4.63
N ASP A 54 4.48 -14.22 3.67
CA ASP A 54 5.74 -13.48 3.79
C ASP A 54 5.49 -11.97 3.90
N ILE A 55 5.71 -11.41 5.09
CA ILE A 55 5.56 -9.97 5.35
C ILE A 55 6.46 -9.11 4.46
N ARG A 56 7.68 -9.53 4.14
CA ARG A 56 8.63 -8.72 3.36
C ARG A 56 8.14 -8.59 1.93
N VAL A 57 7.75 -9.71 1.32
CA VAL A 57 7.20 -9.72 -0.05
C VAL A 57 5.89 -8.94 -0.12
N GLN A 58 5.00 -9.11 0.87
CA GLN A 58 3.75 -8.33 0.93
C GLN A 58 4.01 -6.83 1.09
N THR A 59 4.90 -6.43 2.01
CA THR A 59 5.24 -5.03 2.24
C THR A 59 5.79 -4.37 0.99
N ARG A 60 6.72 -5.03 0.28
CA ARG A 60 7.28 -4.52 -0.98
C ARG A 60 6.18 -4.30 -2.01
N ALA A 61 5.34 -5.32 -2.23
CA ALA A 61 4.24 -5.23 -3.19
C ALA A 61 3.25 -4.11 -2.84
N VAL A 62 2.96 -3.88 -1.56
CA VAL A 62 2.10 -2.78 -1.11
C VAL A 62 2.71 -1.43 -1.48
N ILE A 63 3.99 -1.19 -1.15
CA ILE A 63 4.67 0.08 -1.43
C ILE A 63 4.75 0.32 -2.94
N GLU A 64 5.06 -0.71 -3.73
CA GLU A 64 5.09 -0.62 -5.20
C GLU A 64 3.71 -0.36 -5.80
N ASN A 65 2.66 -0.97 -5.25
CA ASN A 65 1.29 -0.65 -5.64
C ASN A 65 0.96 0.81 -5.35
N ILE A 66 1.30 1.32 -4.16
CA ILE A 66 1.11 2.74 -3.81
C ILE A 66 1.86 3.65 -4.79
N ARG A 67 3.12 3.33 -5.14
CA ARG A 67 3.90 4.08 -6.13
C ARG A 67 3.17 4.19 -7.47
N ASP A 68 2.67 3.07 -7.98
CA ASP A 68 1.96 3.05 -9.26
C ASP A 68 0.64 3.83 -9.19
N LEU A 69 -0.06 3.79 -8.05
CA LEU A 69 -1.26 4.58 -7.82
C LEU A 69 -0.96 6.09 -7.78
N LEU A 70 0.13 6.51 -7.13
CA LEU A 70 0.59 7.91 -7.12
C LEU A 70 0.99 8.36 -8.52
N ARG A 71 1.76 7.55 -9.25
CA ARG A 71 2.18 7.85 -10.63
C ARG A 71 1.00 7.98 -11.58
N SER A 72 -0.09 7.26 -11.32
CA SER A 72 -1.33 7.42 -12.08
C SER A 72 -1.91 8.83 -12.02
N VAL A 73 -1.54 9.66 -11.04
CA VAL A 73 -2.00 11.07 -10.90
C VAL A 73 -0.85 12.08 -10.98
N GLY A 74 0.37 11.65 -11.31
CA GLY A 74 1.53 12.53 -11.44
C GLY A 74 2.29 12.82 -10.14
N ALA A 75 2.15 11.96 -9.13
CA ALA A 75 2.96 11.97 -7.91
C ALA A 75 3.88 10.73 -7.86
N ASP A 76 4.82 10.67 -6.92
CA ASP A 76 5.67 9.50 -6.62
C ASP A 76 5.79 9.30 -5.09
N LEU A 77 6.50 8.26 -4.65
CA LEU A 77 6.72 7.95 -3.23
C LEU A 77 7.40 9.11 -2.46
N SER A 78 8.22 9.92 -3.14
CA SER A 78 8.86 11.11 -2.56
C SER A 78 7.86 12.19 -2.15
N ASP A 79 6.65 12.16 -2.71
CA ASP A 79 5.60 13.13 -2.40
C ASP A 79 4.73 12.70 -1.21
N LEU A 80 4.96 11.51 -0.66
CA LEU A 80 4.24 11.02 0.52
C LEU A 80 4.56 11.89 1.73
N VAL A 81 3.50 12.31 2.43
CA VAL A 81 3.59 13.09 3.67
C VAL A 81 3.15 12.28 4.88
N GLN A 82 2.32 11.26 4.67
CA GLN A 82 1.81 10.39 5.73
C GLN A 82 1.53 8.98 5.22
N VAL A 83 1.93 7.98 6.01
CA VAL A 83 1.53 6.58 5.83
C VAL A 83 1.00 6.00 7.14
N THR A 84 -0.13 5.30 7.04
CA THR A 84 -0.67 4.47 8.11
C THR A 84 -0.61 3.02 7.68
N SER A 85 0.16 2.22 8.40
CA SER A 85 0.36 0.79 8.15
C SER A 85 -0.43 -0.03 9.17
N TYR A 86 -1.22 -0.97 8.66
CA TYR A 86 -2.02 -1.90 9.44
C TYR A 86 -1.43 -3.30 9.28
N LEU A 87 -0.78 -3.80 10.33
CA LEU A 87 -0.36 -5.20 10.44
C LEU A 87 -1.48 -6.02 11.08
N VAL A 88 -1.39 -7.35 11.04
CA VAL A 88 -2.27 -8.23 11.82
C VAL A 88 -1.55 -8.82 13.06
N ASN A 89 -0.22 -8.85 13.04
CA ASN A 89 0.61 -9.35 14.14
C ASN A 89 1.86 -8.48 14.28
N MET A 90 2.25 -8.12 15.51
CA MET A 90 3.46 -7.31 15.71
C MET A 90 4.77 -8.09 15.59
N ASN A 91 4.73 -9.42 15.54
CA ASN A 91 5.91 -10.23 15.23
C ASN A 91 6.44 -9.94 13.80
N ASP A 92 5.57 -9.45 12.91
CA ASP A 92 5.92 -9.06 11.54
C ASP A 92 6.63 -7.69 11.46
N PHE A 93 6.69 -6.92 12.55
CA PHE A 93 7.25 -5.56 12.55
C PHE A 93 8.69 -5.49 12.08
N GLY A 94 9.51 -6.49 12.42
CA GLY A 94 10.90 -6.56 11.99
C GLY A 94 11.04 -6.65 10.48
N GLY A 95 10.37 -7.63 9.86
CA GLY A 95 10.39 -7.82 8.41
C GLY A 95 9.75 -6.67 7.64
N TYR A 96 8.66 -6.10 8.17
CA TYR A 96 8.07 -4.87 7.66
C TYR A 96 9.07 -3.70 7.65
N ASN A 97 9.78 -3.44 8.77
CA ASN A 97 10.71 -2.31 8.85
C ASN A 97 11.94 -2.47 7.97
N GLU A 98 12.43 -3.71 7.81
CA GLU A 98 13.52 -4.02 6.90
C GLU A 98 13.20 -3.54 5.48
N VAL A 99 12.03 -3.93 4.95
CA VAL A 99 11.61 -3.52 3.62
C VAL A 99 11.26 -2.03 3.58
N TRP A 100 10.61 -1.50 4.61
CA TRP A 100 10.31 -0.06 4.69
C TRP A 100 11.57 0.80 4.52
N ALA A 101 12.67 0.41 5.16
CA ALA A 101 13.94 1.15 5.12
C ALA A 101 14.62 1.15 3.74
N GLU A 102 14.19 0.30 2.81
CA GLU A 102 14.65 0.32 1.43
C GLU A 102 13.99 1.42 0.59
N PHE A 103 12.81 1.91 1.02
CA PHE A 103 12.04 2.92 0.30
C PHE A 103 12.08 4.29 0.95
N PHE A 104 12.23 4.35 2.28
CA PHE A 104 12.13 5.59 3.04
C PHE A 104 13.19 5.67 4.14
N ASP A 105 13.68 6.88 4.39
CA ASP A 105 14.57 7.21 5.49
C ASP A 105 13.93 8.25 6.44
N ALA A 106 14.74 8.89 7.28
CA ALA A 106 14.29 9.91 8.24
C ALA A 106 13.72 11.18 7.60
N THR A 107 13.89 11.39 6.29
CA THR A 107 13.32 12.50 5.51
C THR A 107 12.00 12.12 4.83
N GLY A 108 11.56 10.87 4.95
CA GLY A 108 10.33 10.35 4.36
C GLY A 108 9.04 10.79 5.07
N PRO A 109 7.90 10.14 4.76
CA PRO A 109 6.60 10.50 5.32
C PRO A 109 6.53 10.27 6.83
N THR A 110 5.65 11.01 7.50
CA THR A 110 5.21 10.65 8.85
C THR A 110 4.57 9.25 8.83
N ARG A 111 4.76 8.49 9.92
CA ARG A 111 4.39 7.07 9.94
C ARG A 111 3.67 6.68 11.21
N THR A 112 2.60 5.91 11.05
CA THR A 112 1.92 5.19 12.14
C THR A 112 1.83 3.71 11.79
N THR A 113 2.08 2.82 12.74
CA THR A 113 1.94 1.37 12.54
C THR A 113 1.25 0.76 13.75
N VAL A 114 0.21 -0.02 13.48
CA VAL A 114 -0.57 -0.75 14.50
C VAL A 114 -0.84 -2.16 14.01
N ALA A 115 -1.04 -3.11 14.94
CA ALA A 115 -1.67 -4.38 14.63
C ALA A 115 -3.18 -4.27 14.84
N VAL A 116 -3.95 -4.50 13.78
CA VAL A 116 -5.42 -4.58 13.83
C VAL A 116 -5.85 -6.02 14.03
N HIS A 117 -7.11 -6.24 14.42
CA HIS A 117 -7.64 -7.59 14.61
C HIS A 117 -7.59 -8.41 13.32
N GLN A 118 -8.05 -7.84 12.20
CA GLN A 118 -8.11 -8.50 10.89
C GLN A 118 -8.03 -7.46 9.76
N LEU A 119 -7.48 -7.90 8.62
CA LEU A 119 -7.54 -7.18 7.34
C LEU A 119 -8.66 -7.77 6.45
N PRO A 120 -9.03 -7.14 5.32
CA PRO A 120 -10.14 -7.58 4.47
C PRO A 120 -9.97 -8.96 3.79
N HIS A 121 -8.85 -9.64 4.01
CA HIS A 121 -8.59 -11.00 3.54
C HIS A 121 -7.61 -11.73 4.49
N PRO A 122 -7.81 -13.02 4.82
CA PRO A 122 -6.99 -13.73 5.80
C PRO A 122 -5.52 -13.91 5.38
N HIS A 123 -5.21 -13.85 4.09
CA HIS A 123 -3.82 -13.97 3.61
C HIS A 123 -3.03 -12.66 3.69
N LEU A 124 -3.65 -11.54 4.06
CA LEU A 124 -2.98 -10.26 4.16
C LEU A 124 -2.36 -10.11 5.55
N LEU A 125 -1.05 -9.87 5.56
CA LEU A 125 -0.30 -9.50 6.76
C LEU A 125 -0.21 -7.98 6.94
N ILE A 126 -0.38 -7.23 5.84
CA ILE A 126 -0.22 -5.79 5.82
C ILE A 126 -1.15 -5.11 4.81
N GLU A 127 -1.69 -3.96 5.22
CA GLU A 127 -2.36 -2.98 4.36
C GLU A 127 -1.85 -1.58 4.71
N MET A 128 -1.70 -0.71 3.71
CA MET A 128 -1.28 0.69 3.94
C MET A 128 -2.27 1.67 3.33
N GLN A 129 -2.59 2.73 4.08
CA GLN A 129 -3.21 3.94 3.57
C GLN A 129 -2.17 5.05 3.51
N ALA A 130 -2.24 5.91 2.49
CA ALA A 130 -1.23 6.94 2.29
C ALA A 130 -1.83 8.29 1.85
N VAL A 131 -1.16 9.37 2.22
CA VAL A 131 -1.45 10.73 1.77
C VAL A 131 -0.18 11.33 1.16
N ALA A 132 -0.32 11.93 -0.01
CA ALA A 132 0.77 12.61 -0.71
C ALA A 132 0.38 14.07 -1.02
N LEU A 133 1.38 14.93 -1.14
CA LEU A 133 1.20 16.24 -1.77
C LEU A 133 1.25 16.06 -3.29
N LEU A 134 0.33 16.64 -4.04
CA LEU A 134 0.42 16.63 -5.51
C LEU A 134 1.40 17.73 -5.94
N PRO A 135 2.47 17.43 -6.70
CA PRO A 135 3.38 18.47 -7.19
C PRO A 135 2.62 19.53 -7.99
N SER A 136 2.80 20.79 -7.59
CA SER A 136 2.21 21.93 -8.28
C SER A 136 3.03 22.27 -9.53
N GLY A 137 2.64 21.71 -10.68
CA GLY A 137 3.24 21.98 -11.98
C GLY A 137 4.30 20.94 -12.38
N GLY A 138 4.26 20.52 -13.64
CA GLY A 138 5.27 19.63 -14.26
C GLY A 138 6.68 20.19 -14.17
N PRO A 139 7.70 19.42 -14.63
CA PRO A 139 9.09 19.60 -14.23
C PRO A 139 9.55 21.04 -14.43
N SER A 140 10.09 21.62 -13.35
CA SER A 140 10.92 22.82 -13.38
C SER A 140 12.15 22.63 -14.24
#